data_AF-A0A3L7RKD5-F1
#
_entry.id   AF-A0A3L7RKD5-F1
#
_cell.length_a   1.000
_cell.length_b   1.000
_cell.length_c   1.000
_cell.angle_alpha   90.00
_cell.angle_beta   90.00
_cell.angle_gamma   90.00
#
_symmetry.space_group_name_H-M   'P 1'
#
loop_
_entity.id
_entity.type
_entity.pdbx_description
1 polymer ?
#
loop_
_entity_poly.entity_id
_entity_poly.type
_entity_poly.pdbx_seq_one_letter_code
_entity_poly.pdbx_strand_id
1 'polypeptide(L)'
;TVVTLSSGFKGGEVTPLFFIGATLGNTLSSFLGVPPDLFAALGFVAIFAAATNCPLASTVMAVELFGGEFLLYFSVACLLACFVSGRSSIYSAQRHCEI
;
A
#
# COMPACT_ATOMS: atom_id res chain seq x y z
N THR A 1 10.54 11.89 -1.77
CA THR A 1 11.01 10.79 -0.90
C THR A 1 12.19 10.06 -1.48
N VAL A 2 12.12 9.64 -2.75
CA VAL A 2 13.27 9.04 -3.46
C VAL A 2 14.52 9.91 -3.36
N VAL A 3 14.44 11.20 -3.72
CA VAL A 3 15.59 12.13 -3.63
C VAL A 3 16.15 12.21 -2.20
N THR A 4 15.28 12.38 -1.20
CA THR A 4 15.66 12.51 0.21
C THR A 4 16.39 11.26 0.73
N LEU A 5 15.85 10.06 0.47
CA LEU A 5 16.45 8.80 0.91
C LEU A 5 17.73 8.48 0.13
N SER A 6 17.74 8.74 -1.19
CA SER A 6 18.94 8.59 -2.01
C SER A 6 20.07 9.54 -1.62
N SER A 7 19.74 10.68 -0.98
CA SER A 7 20.72 11.64 -0.44
C SER A 7 21.29 11.23 0.93
N GLY A 8 20.93 10.05 1.46
CA GLY A 8 21.50 9.49 2.68
C GLY A 8 20.84 9.93 3.99
N PHE A 9 19.66 10.56 3.94
CA PHE A 9 18.89 10.86 5.15
C PHE A 9 18.36 9.57 5.80
N LYS A 10 18.60 9.42 7.11
CA LYS A 10 18.05 8.33 7.90
C LYS A 10 16.59 8.62 8.25
N GLY A 11 15.68 7.86 7.66
CA GLY A 11 14.24 7.93 7.91
C GLY A 11 13.52 6.74 7.27
N GLY A 12 12.29 6.46 7.70
CA GLY A 12 11.49 5.36 7.14
C GLY A 12 10.80 5.75 5.83
N GLU A 13 10.68 4.79 4.91
CA GLU A 13 9.95 5.01 3.63
C GLU A 13 8.43 4.78 3.76
N VAL A 14 7.99 4.21 4.88
CA VAL A 14 6.62 3.71 5.10
C VAL A 14 5.57 4.82 5.10
N THR A 15 5.73 5.85 5.94
CA THR A 15 4.75 6.96 6.03
C THR A 15 4.61 7.73 4.71
N PRO A 16 5.68 7.95 3.93
CA PRO A 16 5.53 8.42 2.56
C PRO A 16 4.69 7.55 1.64
N LEU A 17 4.84 6.22 1.70
CA LEU A 17 4.06 5.30 0.87
C LEU A 17 2.57 5.39 1.20
N PHE A 18 2.26 5.48 2.49
CA PHE A 18 0.90 5.73 2.98
C PHE A 18 0.30 7.02 2.41
N PHE A 19 1.06 8.11 2.43
CA PHE A 19 0.61 9.39 1.90
C PHE A 19 0.38 9.34 0.38
N ILE A 20 1.30 8.73 -0.37
CA ILE A 20 1.17 8.55 -1.82
C ILE A 20 -0.07 7.69 -2.15
N GLY A 21 -0.29 6.62 -1.39
CA GLY A 21 -1.45 5.75 -1.55
C GLY A 21 -2.78 6.44 -1.27
N ALA A 22 -2.87 7.13 -0.13
CA ALA A 22 -4.10 7.83 0.26
C ALA A 22 -4.45 8.97 -0.72
N THR A 23 -3.46 9.73 -1.18
CA THR A 23 -3.68 10.82 -2.14
C THR A 23 -4.09 10.29 -3.52
N LEU A 24 -3.46 9.21 -3.99
CA LEU A 24 -3.87 8.53 -5.23
C LEU A 24 -5.30 7.97 -5.11
N GLY A 25 -5.63 7.32 -3.99
CA GLY A 25 -6.97 6.82 -3.73
C GLY A 25 -8.02 7.92 -3.72
N ASN A 26 -7.78 9.01 -3.00
CA ASN A 26 -8.68 10.15 -2.91
C ASN A 26 -8.91 10.86 -4.27
N THR A 27 -7.86 11.02 -5.06
CA THR A 27 -7.96 11.61 -6.42
C THR A 27 -8.78 10.73 -7.35
N LEU A 28 -8.55 9.41 -7.30
CA LEU A 28 -9.34 8.44 -8.08
C LEU A 28 -10.81 8.40 -7.61
N SER A 29 -11.06 8.57 -6.31
CA SER A 29 -12.40 8.64 -5.75
C SER A 29 -13.20 9.82 -6.30
N SER A 30 -12.54 10.98 -6.40
CA SER A 30 -13.15 12.20 -6.95
C SER A 30 -13.55 12.03 -8.42
N PHE A 31 -12.78 11.25 -9.18
CA PHE A 31 -13.06 10.97 -10.59
C PHE A 31 -14.19 9.94 -10.77
N LEU A 32 -14.25 8.92 -9.90
CA LEU A 32 -15.24 7.84 -9.97
C LEU A 32 -16.56 8.16 -9.23
N GLY A 33 -16.63 9.24 -8.45
CA GLY A 33 -17.82 9.63 -7.69
C GLY A 33 -18.14 8.70 -6.51
N VAL A 34 -17.13 8.03 -5.95
CA VAL A 34 -17.23 7.09 -4.83
C VAL A 34 -16.77 7.74 -3.52
N PRO A 35 -17.06 7.12 -2.34
CA PRO A 35 -16.67 7.69 -1.06
C PRO A 35 -15.14 7.83 -0.93
N PRO A 36 -14.64 9.06 -0.68
CA PRO A 36 -13.20 9.35 -0.65
C PRO A 36 -12.47 8.61 0.47
N ASP A 37 -13.12 8.40 1.62
CA ASP A 37 -12.51 7.74 2.78
C ASP A 37 -12.14 6.28 2.47
N LEU A 38 -13.06 5.54 1.83
CA LEU A 38 -12.84 4.15 1.46
C LEU A 38 -11.75 4.02 0.39
N PHE A 39 -11.79 4.87 -0.63
CA PHE A 39 -10.81 4.83 -1.71
C PHE A 39 -9.41 5.29 -1.27
N ALA A 40 -9.34 6.28 -0.37
CA ALA A 40 -8.09 6.68 0.27
C ALA A 40 -7.50 5.54 1.11
N ALA A 41 -8.31 4.85 1.91
CA ALA A 41 -7.89 3.67 2.66
C ALA A 41 -7.42 2.53 1.73
N LEU A 42 -8.15 2.25 0.65
CA LEU A 42 -7.76 1.23 -0.34
C LEU A 42 -6.42 1.58 -1.00
N GLY A 43 -6.23 2.82 -1.44
CA GLY A 43 -4.98 3.27 -2.03
C GLY A 43 -3.80 3.24 -1.06
N PHE A 44 -4.02 3.67 0.19
CA PHE A 44 -3.04 3.60 1.28
C PHE A 44 -2.49 2.18 1.45
N VAL A 45 -3.38 1.20 1.56
CA VAL A 45 -2.99 -0.19 1.84
C VAL A 45 -2.43 -0.86 0.58
N ALA A 46 -3.03 -0.61 -0.59
CA ALA A 46 -2.60 -1.22 -1.85
C ALA A 46 -1.17 -0.81 -2.24
N ILE A 47 -0.82 0.47 -2.12
CA ILE A 47 0.55 0.92 -2.42
C ILE A 47 1.55 0.34 -1.41
N PHE A 48 1.18 0.29 -0.13
CA PHE A 48 2.05 -0.31 0.88
C PHE A 48 2.28 -1.81 0.64
N ALA A 49 1.22 -2.54 0.28
CA ALA A 49 1.30 -3.95 -0.07
C ALA A 49 2.22 -4.18 -1.28
N ALA A 50 2.02 -3.41 -2.37
CA ALA A 50 2.86 -3.49 -3.56
C ALA A 50 4.34 -3.16 -3.30
N ALA A 51 4.60 -2.15 -2.47
CA ALA A 51 5.97 -1.73 -2.16
C ALA A 51 6.73 -2.73 -1.28
N THR A 52 6.02 -3.45 -0.40
CA THR A 52 6.61 -4.38 0.58
C THR A 52 6.49 -5.85 0.18
N ASN A 53 5.70 -6.18 -0.84
CA ASN A 53 5.34 -7.55 -1.24
C ASN A 53 4.79 -8.40 -0.08
N CYS A 54 4.06 -7.76 0.85
CA CYS A 54 3.49 -8.41 2.03
C CYS A 54 1.95 -8.24 2.07
N PRO A 55 1.19 -8.93 1.20
CA PRO A 55 -0.25 -8.69 1.06
C PRO A 55 -1.03 -9.06 2.32
N LEU A 56 -0.65 -10.14 3.01
CA LEU A 56 -1.34 -10.62 4.21
C LEU A 56 -1.16 -9.65 5.39
N ALA A 57 0.08 -9.23 5.65
CA ALA A 57 0.38 -8.25 6.70
C ALA A 57 -0.29 -6.90 6.43
N SER A 58 -0.30 -6.46 5.17
CA SER A 58 -0.95 -5.22 4.76
C SER A 58 -2.47 -5.28 4.95
N THR A 59 -3.08 -6.44 4.69
CA THR A 59 -4.53 -6.64 4.91
C THR A 59 -4.88 -6.59 6.40
N VAL A 60 -4.11 -7.24 7.27
CA VAL A 60 -4.33 -7.19 8.73
C VAL A 60 -4.17 -5.75 9.23
N MET A 61 -3.11 -5.06 8.83
CA MET A 61 -2.89 -3.65 9.15
C MET A 61 -4.05 -2.77 8.70
N ALA A 62 -4.62 -3.00 7.51
CA ALA A 62 -5.78 -2.26 7.02
C ALA A 62 -6.99 -2.41 7.93
N VAL A 63 -7.27 -3.63 8.37
CA VAL A 63 -8.39 -3.95 9.26
C VAL A 63 -8.22 -3.28 10.62
N GLU A 64 -7.00 -3.26 11.15
CA GLU A 64 -6.70 -2.61 12.43
C GLU A 64 -6.86 -1.08 12.34
N LEU A 65 -6.50 -0.46 11.21
CA LEU A 65 -6.56 0.99 11.03
C LEU A 65 -7.94 1.51 10.60
N PHE A 66 -8.62 0.81 9.71
CA PHE A 66 -9.84 1.29 9.03
C PHE A 66 -11.09 0.49 9.38
N GLY A 67 -10.96 -0.58 10.16
CA GLY A 67 -12.05 -1.47 10.54
C GLY A 67 -12.25 -2.66 9.59
N GLY A 68 -12.93 -3.69 10.08
CA GLY A 68 -13.12 -4.97 9.39
C GLY A 68 -14.25 -5.01 8.37
N GLU A 69 -15.05 -3.95 8.25
CA GLU A 69 -16.23 -3.92 7.37
C GLU A 69 -15.87 -4.15 5.89
N PHE A 70 -14.72 -3.62 5.46
CA PHE A 70 -14.22 -3.71 4.09
C PHE A 70 -13.05 -4.68 3.90
N LEU A 71 -12.91 -5.67 4.79
CA LEU A 71 -11.84 -6.67 4.77
C LEU A 71 -11.60 -7.26 3.37
N LEU A 72 -12.68 -7.61 2.67
CA LEU A 72 -12.61 -8.26 1.36
C LEU A 72 -12.11 -7.30 0.26
N TYR A 73 -12.42 -6.01 0.37
CA TYR A 73 -11.87 -5.00 -0.55
C TYR A 73 -10.39 -4.79 -0.30
N PHE A 74 -9.96 -4.71 0.96
CA PHE A 74 -8.55 -4.54 1.30
C PHE A 74 -7.71 -5.75 0.86
N SER A 75 -8.21 -6.98 1.08
CA SER A 75 -7.47 -8.19 0.70
C SER A 75 -7.29 -8.30 -0.81
N VAL A 76 -8.35 -8.05 -1.59
CA VAL A 76 -8.29 -8.07 -3.05
C VAL A 76 -7.37 -6.96 -3.57
N ALA A 77 -7.48 -5.76 -3.04
CA ALA A 77 -6.61 -4.65 -3.43
C ALA A 77 -5.12 -4.96 -3.14
N CYS A 78 -4.80 -5.51 -1.96
CA CYS A 78 -3.43 -5.92 -1.61
C CYS A 78 -2.89 -7.01 -2.54
N LEU A 79 -3.69 -8.04 -2.81
CA LEU A 79 -3.28 -9.17 -3.66
C LEU A 79 -3.03 -8.72 -5.09
N LEU A 80 -3.94 -7.93 -5.67
CA LEU A 80 -3.79 -7.38 -7.01
C LEU A 80 -2.57 -6.45 -7.09
N ALA A 81 -2.38 -5.58 -6.11
CA ALA A 81 -1.26 -4.66 -6.09
C ALA A 81 0.10 -5.39 -5.99
N CYS A 82 0.21 -6.40 -5.12
CA CYS A 82 1.39 -7.27 -5.06
C CYS A 82 1.62 -8.05 -6.35
N PHE A 83 0.55 -8.57 -6.97
CA PHE A 83 0.66 -9.31 -8.23
C PHE A 83 1.21 -8.43 -9.36
N VAL A 84 0.75 -7.17 -9.44
CA VAL A 84 1.23 -6.20 -10.43
C VAL A 84 2.66 -5.72 -10.12
N SER A 85 3.03 -5.59 -8.85
CA SER A 85 4.39 -5.20 -8.42
C SER A 85 5.44 -6.28 -8.72
N GLY A 86 5.02 -7.55 -8.72
CA GLY A 86 5.89 -8.69 -9.03
C GLY A 86 6.97 -8.90 -7.97
N ARG A 87 8.24 -8.86 -8.37
CA ARG A 87 9.40 -9.13 -7.48
C ARG A 87 10.08 -7.85 -6.95
N SER A 88 9.60 -6.69 -7.35
CA SER A 88 10.17 -5.40 -6.94
C SER A 88 9.69 -5.04 -5.54
N SER A 89 10.62 -4.81 -4.62
CA SER A 89 10.35 -4.41 -3.23
C SER A 89 11.29 -3.29 -2.80
N ILE A 90 10.85 -2.47 -1.85
CA ILE A 90 11.70 -1.52 -1.13
C ILE A 90 12.77 -2.24 -0.29
N TYR A 91 12.55 -3.50 0.06
CA TYR A 91 13.49 -4.31 0.83
C TYR A 91 14.33 -5.19 -0.09
N SER A 92 15.54 -4.74 -0.44
CA SER A 92 16.44 -5.48 -1.35
C SER A 92 16.88 -6.85 -0.83
N ALA A 93 16.89 -7.04 0.50
CA ALA A 93 17.22 -8.33 1.14
C ALA A 93 16.00 -9.26 1.29
N GLN A 94 14.83 -8.87 0.78
CA GLN A 94 13.61 -9.68 0.89
C GLN A 94 13.78 -10.99 0.11
N ARG A 95 13.75 -12.09 0.86
CA ARG A 95 13.70 -13.43 0.28
C ARG A 95 12.26 -13.73 -0.09
N HIS A 96 12.03 -14.05 -1.35
CA HIS A 96 10.76 -14.60 -1.76
C HIS A 96 10.71 -16.03 -1.22
N CYS A 97 9.62 -16.41 -0.57
CA CYS A 97 9.39 -17.81 -0.28
C CYS A 97 9.21 -18.50 -1.64
N GLU A 98 10.20 -19.25 -2.10
CA GLU A 98 9.98 -20.27 -3.13
C GLU A 98 8.98 -21.26 -2.53
N ILE A 99 7.81 -21.37 -3.18
CA ILE A 99 6.80 -22.37 -2.88
C ILE A 99 7.21 -23.66 -3.58
#